data_AF-A0A0L0CGE0-F1
#
_entry.id   AF-A0A0L0CGE0-F1
#
_cell.length_a   1.000
_cell.length_b   1.000
_cell.length_c   1.000
_cell.angle_alpha   90.00
_cell.angle_beta   90.00
_cell.angle_gamma   90.00
#
_symmetry.space_group_name_H-M   'P 1'
#
loop_
_entity.id
_entity.type
_entity.pdbx_description
1 polymer ?
#
loop_
_entity_poly.entity_id
_entity_poly.type
_entity_poly.pdbx_seq_one_letter_code
_entity_poly.pdbx_strand_id
1 'polypeptide(L)'
;MASTLSEKIESKNDMTHTNSCCSNVAEKQCNHLKYFKEFLRDLTKDAVTNEGGGGDVVGSEGVNVSCNGGGSGGVELRPFILTRSNNESYAVAKDELSAEVIMCIWQWLVEKKCPEHFQVGVARFAEEEINKELKNKKLQEDLKATGGKQVDDTSDQAALDLLKLQKYIQQQLDKVLLRLCDNSKEDNLKNYADCSRETLYRCSESASSSHTPYVEAHVKNKPRKMEDRHICLPQFSNIYRLEKSLSFYGVFDGHSGSLAATYAINQIPYRVAQQLNTIHNSSTLDSDCYRDALETSFLQADHNFCHKQLSSGTTAVCALLLKDGDENFKHLYVAWVGDSRCLLVSPTVHLQLVKPHKPDSADEKKRIESTETGGSVIFVQGQWRVNGIINVSRSIGDYTVKAVIAEPDIVDVPLQSSHDFLLLGSDGLWDHVNEKEIVDCVYKSLADDEQCLEDIPKHLIELAKKGDSQDNITVVLVLLKERQKIKEHFTKILNKSS
;
A
#
# COMPACT_ATOMS: atom_id res chain seq x y z
N MET A 1 -35.52 17.20 41.44
CA MET A 1 -35.13 17.17 42.87
C MET A 1 -34.49 15.80 43.08
N ALA A 2 -33.18 15.65 42.87
CA ALA A 2 -32.05 16.07 43.71
C ALA A 2 -31.71 15.04 44.79
N SER A 3 -30.44 14.61 44.76
CA SER A 3 -29.70 13.73 45.69
C SER A 3 -30.12 12.24 45.65
N THR A 4 -29.22 11.25 45.68
CA THR A 4 -27.84 11.22 46.18
C THR A 4 -27.19 9.93 45.65
N LEU A 5 -25.96 9.99 45.14
CA LEU A 5 -24.93 8.96 45.31
C LEU A 5 -23.65 9.44 44.61
N SER A 6 -22.94 10.28 45.35
CA SER A 6 -21.51 10.57 45.17
C SER A 6 -20.71 9.39 45.74
N GLU A 7 -19.48 9.25 45.24
CA GLU A 7 -18.36 8.46 45.80
C GLU A 7 -18.35 6.93 45.58
N LYS A 8 -17.69 6.52 44.48
CA LYS A 8 -16.41 5.76 44.51
C LYS A 8 -16.07 5.23 43.11
N ILE A 9 -15.36 6.03 42.33
CA ILE A 9 -14.50 5.53 41.25
C ILE A 9 -13.19 6.33 41.33
N GLU A 10 -12.34 5.97 42.30
CA GLU A 10 -10.93 6.32 42.28
C GLU A 10 -10.16 5.25 41.50
N SER A 11 -9.33 5.74 40.58
CA SER A 11 -8.11 5.14 40.01
C SER A 11 -8.11 3.62 39.80
N LYS A 12 -8.41 3.20 38.57
CA LYS A 12 -7.70 2.06 37.97
C LYS A 12 -6.68 2.62 36.99
N ASN A 13 -5.43 2.61 37.43
CA ASN A 13 -4.25 2.81 36.61
C ASN A 13 -4.34 1.94 35.36
N ASP A 14 -4.29 2.61 34.22
CA ASP A 14 -4.02 2.02 32.92
C ASP A 14 -2.53 1.63 32.90
N MET A 15 -2.21 0.40 33.32
CA MET A 15 -0.87 -0.17 33.17
C MET A 15 -0.70 -0.67 31.74
N THR A 16 -0.38 0.25 30.84
CA THR A 16 0.30 -0.09 29.60
C THR A 16 1.74 -0.46 29.94
N HIS A 17 2.02 -1.76 30.10
CA HIS A 17 3.39 -2.25 30.19
C HIS A 17 4.06 -2.14 28.81
N THR A 18 4.60 -0.95 28.51
CA THR A 18 5.49 -0.68 27.38
C THR A 18 6.90 -1.20 27.70
N ASN A 19 7.13 -2.50 27.53
CA ASN A 19 8.50 -3.03 27.46
C ASN A 19 9.09 -2.64 26.08
N SER A 20 9.59 -1.42 25.97
CA SER A 20 10.34 -0.92 24.81
C SER A 20 11.79 -1.41 24.87
N CYS A 21 12.37 -1.92 23.77
CA CYS A 21 13.81 -2.26 23.73
C CYS A 21 14.69 -1.07 24.13
N CYS A 22 14.19 0.14 23.90
CA CYS A 22 14.84 1.40 24.21
C CYS A 22 14.69 1.84 25.67
N SER A 23 13.95 1.11 26.53
CA SER A 23 13.82 1.45 27.97
C SER A 23 14.82 0.70 28.86
N ASN A 24 15.32 -0.47 28.45
CA ASN A 24 16.21 -1.32 29.25
C ASN A 24 17.68 -1.31 28.81
N VAL A 25 18.00 -0.76 27.64
CA VAL A 25 19.36 -0.54 27.16
C VAL A 25 19.75 0.89 27.52
N ALA A 26 20.92 1.13 28.11
CA ALA A 26 21.40 2.48 28.35
C ALA A 26 21.27 3.30 27.05
N GLU A 27 20.60 4.46 27.07
CA GLU A 27 20.22 5.27 25.89
C GLU A 27 21.35 5.50 24.87
N LYS A 28 22.61 5.33 25.29
CA LYS A 28 23.82 5.40 24.45
C LYS A 28 24.09 4.16 23.58
N GLN A 29 23.30 3.09 23.68
CA GLN A 29 23.56 1.80 23.01
C GLN A 29 22.44 1.33 22.05
N CYS A 30 21.30 2.01 21.97
CA CYS A 30 20.25 1.62 21.02
C CYS A 30 20.49 2.21 19.62
N ASN A 31 20.94 1.37 18.69
CA ASN A 31 21.18 1.77 17.28
C ASN A 31 19.90 2.29 16.60
N HIS A 32 18.74 1.71 16.88
CA HIS A 32 17.47 2.16 16.30
C HIS A 32 17.12 3.60 16.71
N LEU A 33 17.30 3.93 18.00
CA LEU A 33 17.06 5.29 18.49
C LEU A 33 18.07 6.27 17.90
N LYS A 34 19.32 5.86 17.71
CA LYS A 34 20.34 6.66 17.03
C LYS A 34 19.93 6.98 15.58
N TYR A 35 19.54 5.96 14.80
CA TYR A 35 19.11 6.16 13.41
C TYR A 35 17.86 7.04 13.33
N PHE A 36 16.92 6.91 14.27
CA PHE A 36 15.74 7.77 14.30
C PHE A 36 16.10 9.24 14.60
N LYS A 37 17.04 9.49 15.51
CA LYS A 37 17.56 10.84 15.76
C LYS A 37 18.28 11.42 14.54
N GLU A 38 19.03 10.61 13.81
CA GLU A 38 19.67 11.03 12.55
C GLU A 38 18.64 11.39 11.48
N PHE A 39 17.63 10.54 11.29
CA PHE A 39 16.49 10.81 10.41
C PHE A 39 15.79 12.13 10.74
N LEU A 40 15.46 12.37 12.01
CA LEU A 40 14.83 13.61 12.47
C LEU A 40 15.71 14.85 12.18
N ARG A 41 17.03 14.75 12.39
CA ARG A 41 17.96 15.84 12.08
C ARG A 41 18.05 16.14 10.59
N ASP A 42 18.05 15.13 9.74
CA ASP A 42 18.14 15.35 8.30
C ASP A 42 16.87 16.02 7.76
N LEU A 43 15.69 15.68 8.29
CA LEU A 43 14.45 16.41 7.99
C LEU A 43 14.55 17.92 8.32
N THR A 44 15.20 18.28 9.44
CA THR A 44 15.36 19.69 9.81
C THR A 44 16.34 20.44 8.92
N LYS A 45 17.39 19.77 8.42
CA LYS A 45 18.35 20.40 7.50
C LYS A 45 17.68 20.76 6.18
N ASP A 46 16.89 19.83 5.65
CA ASP A 46 16.14 20.03 4.41
C ASP A 46 15.14 21.20 4.52
N ALA A 47 14.52 21.37 5.69
CA ALA A 47 13.63 22.50 5.97
C ALA A 47 14.39 23.83 5.99
N VAL A 48 15.56 23.89 6.65
CA VAL A 48 16.37 25.12 6.76
C VAL A 48 16.97 25.53 5.41
N THR A 49 17.39 24.59 4.57
CA THR A 49 17.90 24.89 3.23
C THR A 49 16.85 25.43 2.28
N ASN A 50 15.57 25.08 2.47
CA ASN A 50 14.46 25.56 1.63
C ASN A 50 13.94 26.94 2.04
N GLU A 51 14.15 27.39 3.28
CA GLU A 51 13.71 28.73 3.74
C GLU A 51 14.76 29.85 3.49
N GLY A 52 16.00 29.51 3.11
CA GLY A 52 17.08 30.48 2.88
C GLY A 52 17.21 31.05 1.46
N GLY A 53 16.38 30.61 0.50
CA GLY A 53 16.53 30.89 -0.94
C GLY A 53 15.54 31.92 -1.49
N GLY A 54 15.51 33.13 -0.94
CA GLY A 54 14.81 34.27 -1.55
C GLY A 54 15.71 34.98 -2.58
N GLY A 55 15.76 34.47 -3.80
CA GLY A 55 16.48 35.11 -4.93
C GLY A 55 16.52 34.21 -6.16
N ASP A 56 16.19 34.78 -7.33
CA ASP A 56 16.02 34.15 -8.64
C ASP A 56 16.89 32.90 -8.92
N VAL A 57 16.22 31.78 -9.22
CA VAL A 57 16.88 30.56 -9.73
C VAL A 57 16.85 30.59 -11.26
N VAL A 58 17.88 31.17 -11.86
CA VAL A 58 18.40 30.72 -13.16
C VAL A 58 19.38 29.58 -12.87
N GLY A 59 19.27 28.50 -13.64
CA GLY A 59 19.96 27.24 -13.43
C GLY A 59 21.47 27.39 -13.19
N SER A 60 22.01 26.58 -12.29
CA SER A 60 23.46 26.40 -12.15
C SER A 60 23.75 25.00 -11.64
N GLU A 61 24.72 24.40 -12.30
CA GLU A 61 25.18 23.02 -12.25
C GLU A 61 25.73 22.61 -10.88
N GLY A 62 25.47 21.37 -10.49
CA GLY A 62 26.01 20.76 -9.29
C GLY A 62 27.51 20.50 -9.39
N VAL A 63 28.24 20.90 -8.36
CA VAL A 63 29.67 20.61 -8.18
C VAL A 63 29.84 19.15 -7.75
N ASN A 64 30.65 18.43 -8.53
CA ASN A 64 31.11 17.07 -8.34
C ASN A 64 31.87 16.85 -7.02
N VAL A 65 31.51 15.79 -6.30
CA VAL A 65 32.49 14.97 -5.57
C VAL A 65 32.33 13.53 -6.03
N SER A 66 33.42 13.03 -6.61
CA SER A 66 33.56 11.78 -7.34
C SER A 66 33.62 10.56 -6.42
N CYS A 67 32.79 9.55 -6.72
CA CYS A 67 33.10 8.14 -6.54
C CYS A 67 32.71 7.42 -7.85
N ASN A 68 33.71 7.05 -8.64
CA ASN A 68 33.56 6.33 -9.91
C ASN A 68 32.92 4.94 -9.73
N GLY A 69 31.91 4.63 -10.55
CA GLY A 69 31.30 3.30 -10.71
C GLY A 69 29.99 3.39 -11.48
N GLY A 70 30.03 3.19 -12.80
CA GLY A 70 29.00 3.60 -13.77
C GLY A 70 27.58 3.05 -13.59
N GLY A 71 26.60 3.87 -13.98
CA GLY A 71 25.31 3.40 -14.50
C GLY A 71 24.04 3.75 -13.72
N SER A 72 23.99 4.83 -12.94
CA SER A 72 22.78 5.24 -12.21
C SER A 72 21.85 6.12 -13.06
N GLY A 73 20.86 5.50 -13.71
CA GLY A 73 19.62 6.18 -14.08
C GLY A 73 18.80 6.44 -12.81
N GLY A 74 18.81 7.69 -12.34
CA GLY A 74 18.11 8.11 -11.13
C GLY A 74 16.62 7.74 -11.20
N VAL A 75 16.17 6.94 -10.23
CA VAL A 75 14.75 6.69 -9.98
C VAL A 75 14.14 7.99 -9.47
N GLU A 76 13.48 8.73 -10.35
CA GLU A 76 12.64 9.87 -9.99
C GLU A 76 11.38 9.31 -9.33
N LEU A 77 11.44 9.02 -8.02
CA LEU A 77 10.24 8.85 -7.20
C LEU A 77 9.53 10.20 -7.20
N ARG A 78 8.49 10.33 -8.03
CA ARG A 78 7.63 11.51 -7.98
C ARG A 78 6.75 11.40 -6.74
N PRO A 79 6.56 12.49 -5.98
CA PRO A 79 5.67 12.49 -4.83
C PRO A 79 4.27 12.03 -5.26
N PHE A 80 3.64 11.21 -4.41
CA PHE A 80 2.22 10.84 -4.51
C PHE A 80 1.29 12.06 -4.43
N ILE A 81 1.81 13.19 -3.97
CA ILE A 81 1.13 14.48 -4.00
C ILE A 81 0.71 14.74 -5.45
N LEU A 82 -0.60 14.84 -5.68
CA LEU A 82 -1.15 15.48 -6.87
C LEU A 82 -0.39 16.80 -7.06
N THR A 83 0.59 16.78 -7.96
CA THR A 83 1.49 17.91 -8.18
C THR A 83 0.64 19.12 -8.55
N ARG A 84 1.16 20.35 -8.42
CA ARG A 84 0.45 21.59 -8.83
C ARG A 84 -0.18 21.54 -10.24
N SER A 85 0.21 20.57 -11.08
CA SER A 85 -0.33 20.30 -12.41
C SER A 85 -1.55 19.37 -12.48
N ASN A 86 -1.92 18.63 -11.42
CA ASN A 86 -3.09 17.74 -11.40
C ASN A 86 -4.22 18.34 -10.56
N ASN A 87 -5.25 18.87 -11.23
CA ASN A 87 -6.50 19.30 -10.60
C ASN A 87 -7.46 18.13 -10.30
N GLU A 88 -7.00 16.89 -10.42
CA GLU A 88 -7.80 15.69 -10.15
C GLU A 88 -7.90 15.50 -8.64
N SER A 89 -9.09 15.66 -8.07
CA SER A 89 -9.39 15.49 -6.65
C SER A 89 -10.77 14.85 -6.51
N TYR A 90 -11.08 14.33 -5.33
CA TYR A 90 -12.43 13.85 -5.01
C TYR A 90 -12.87 14.30 -3.63
N ALA A 91 -14.19 14.30 -3.43
CA ALA A 91 -14.81 14.59 -2.15
C ALA A 91 -14.63 13.39 -1.21
N VAL A 92 -13.95 13.59 -0.09
CA VAL A 92 -13.70 12.60 0.96
C VAL A 92 -14.85 12.64 1.96
N ALA A 93 -15.59 11.55 2.05
CA ALA A 93 -16.66 11.36 3.01
C ALA A 93 -16.11 11.06 4.42
N LYS A 94 -16.97 11.17 5.44
CA LYS A 94 -16.57 11.01 6.84
C LYS A 94 -16.05 9.59 7.14
N ASP A 95 -16.68 8.58 6.55
CA ASP A 95 -16.28 7.16 6.70
C ASP A 95 -14.98 6.84 5.95
N GLU A 96 -14.58 7.68 4.99
CA GLU A 96 -13.36 7.55 4.19
C GLU A 96 -12.15 8.28 4.83
N LEU A 97 -12.42 9.28 5.68
CA LEU A 97 -11.41 10.19 6.21
C LEU A 97 -10.25 9.48 6.91
N SER A 98 -10.55 8.47 7.72
CA SER A 98 -9.52 7.78 8.51
C SER A 98 -8.54 7.03 7.61
N ALA A 99 -9.03 6.42 6.51
CA ALA A 99 -8.20 5.76 5.52
C ALA A 99 -7.26 6.75 4.83
N GLU A 100 -7.77 7.92 4.42
CA GLU A 100 -6.96 8.96 3.78
C GLU A 100 -5.87 9.51 4.72
N VAL A 101 -6.20 9.71 6.00
CA VAL A 101 -5.25 10.22 7.00
C VAL A 101 -4.11 9.22 7.24
N ILE A 102 -4.43 7.98 7.62
CA ILE A 102 -3.39 7.00 7.98
C ILE A 102 -2.52 6.62 6.79
N MET A 103 -3.09 6.51 5.58
CA MET A 103 -2.32 6.16 4.39
C MET A 103 -1.45 7.31 3.89
N CYS A 104 -1.93 8.56 3.96
CA CYS A 104 -1.10 9.73 3.65
C CYS A 104 0.10 9.83 4.60
N ILE A 105 -0.10 9.60 5.90
CA ILE A 105 0.99 9.59 6.88
C ILE A 105 1.96 8.43 6.61
N TRP A 106 1.44 7.22 6.41
CA TRP A 106 2.26 6.02 6.20
C TRP A 106 3.15 6.16 4.96
N GLN A 107 2.56 6.55 3.83
CA GLN A 107 3.30 6.73 2.58
C GLN A 107 4.39 7.78 2.71
N TRP A 108 4.11 8.90 3.39
CA TRP A 108 5.11 9.94 3.64
C TRP A 108 6.29 9.40 4.45
N LEU A 109 6.03 8.63 5.52
CA LEU A 109 7.09 8.04 6.35
C LEU A 109 7.95 7.05 5.57
N VAL A 110 7.34 6.23 4.70
CA VAL A 110 8.05 5.30 3.82
C VAL A 110 8.89 6.07 2.79
N GLU A 111 8.32 7.07 2.12
CA GLU A 111 9.02 7.89 1.11
C GLU A 111 10.24 8.61 1.70
N LYS A 112 10.11 9.12 2.93
CA LYS A 112 11.20 9.78 3.66
C LYS A 112 12.18 8.80 4.30
N LYS A 113 11.99 7.48 4.13
CA LYS A 113 12.83 6.43 4.72
C LYS A 113 12.91 6.55 6.25
N CYS A 114 11.78 6.86 6.89
CA CYS A 114 11.66 6.78 8.35
C CYS A 114 12.08 5.37 8.81
N PRO A 115 12.96 5.24 9.81
CA PRO A 115 13.40 3.94 10.32
C PRO A 115 12.22 3.04 10.70
N GLU A 116 12.24 1.81 10.20
CA GLU A 116 11.14 0.84 10.30
C GLU A 116 10.59 0.66 11.73
N HIS A 117 11.48 0.63 12.72
CA HIS A 117 11.13 0.49 14.14
C HIS A 117 10.39 1.68 14.75
N PHE A 118 10.21 2.79 14.02
CA PHE A 118 9.47 3.97 14.49
C PHE A 118 8.30 4.31 13.58
N GLN A 119 8.15 3.63 12.43
CA GLN A 119 7.14 3.99 11.43
C GLN A 119 5.72 3.88 11.99
N VAL A 120 5.37 2.78 12.66
CA VAL A 120 4.00 2.57 13.17
C VAL A 120 3.74 3.48 14.38
N GLY A 121 4.68 3.60 15.31
CA GLY A 121 4.55 4.44 16.50
C GLY A 121 4.39 5.92 16.14
N VAL A 122 5.20 6.41 15.21
CA VAL A 122 5.08 7.79 14.69
C VAL A 122 3.79 7.96 13.90
N ALA A 123 3.42 7.00 13.04
CA ALA A 123 2.17 7.07 12.27
C ALA A 123 0.95 7.17 13.16
N ARG A 124 0.86 6.34 14.21
CA ARG A 124 -0.24 6.36 15.19
C ARG A 124 -0.30 7.67 15.95
N PHE A 125 0.85 8.18 16.40
CA PHE A 125 0.90 9.44 17.11
C PHE A 125 0.43 10.61 16.24
N ALA A 126 0.92 10.69 14.99
CA ALA A 126 0.50 11.70 14.03
C ALA A 126 -1.00 11.56 13.67
N GLU A 127 -1.48 10.34 13.44
CA GLU A 127 -2.89 10.04 13.16
C GLU A 127 -3.79 10.58 14.28
N GLU A 128 -3.44 10.32 15.55
CA GLU A 128 -4.23 10.78 16.70
C GLU A 128 -4.27 12.30 16.84
N GLU A 129 -3.15 13.00 16.64
CA GLU A 129 -3.11 14.46 16.69
C GLU A 129 -3.88 15.09 15.53
N ILE A 130 -3.65 14.61 14.31
CA ILE A 130 -4.30 15.12 13.09
C ILE A 130 -5.82 14.88 13.15
N ASN A 131 -6.26 13.70 13.58
CA ASN A 131 -7.68 13.42 13.74
C ASN A 131 -8.35 14.25 14.85
N LYS A 132 -7.60 14.70 15.87
CA LYS A 132 -8.12 15.65 16.87
C LYS A 132 -8.35 17.02 16.24
N GLU A 133 -7.40 17.53 15.46
CA GLU A 133 -7.55 18.83 14.79
C GLU A 133 -8.66 18.81 13.72
N LEU A 134 -8.77 17.73 12.95
CA LEU A 134 -9.80 17.55 11.91
C LEU A 134 -11.23 17.52 12.47
N LYS A 135 -11.45 17.41 13.79
CA LYS A 135 -12.77 17.59 14.42
C LYS A 135 -13.21 19.06 14.50
N ASN A 136 -12.30 20.01 14.28
CA ASN A 136 -12.61 21.44 14.30
C ASN A 136 -13.45 21.83 13.07
N LYS A 137 -14.68 22.32 13.31
CA LYS A 137 -15.61 22.70 12.24
C LYS A 137 -15.06 23.77 11.30
N LYS A 138 -14.36 24.78 11.82
CA LYS A 138 -13.79 25.84 11.00
C LYS A 138 -12.74 25.30 10.03
N LEU A 139 -11.91 24.37 10.50
CA LEU A 139 -10.93 23.70 9.65
C LEU A 139 -11.62 22.84 8.58
N GLN A 140 -12.68 22.10 8.94
CA GLN A 140 -13.45 21.34 7.96
C GLN A 140 -14.07 22.24 6.88
N GLU A 141 -14.48 23.46 7.24
CA GLU A 141 -14.97 24.46 6.27
C GLU A 141 -13.85 24.91 5.31
N ASP A 142 -12.64 25.18 5.81
CA ASP A 142 -11.49 25.57 4.97
C ASP A 142 -11.09 24.45 3.98
N LEU A 143 -11.17 23.20 4.45
CA LEU A 143 -10.84 21.99 3.69
C LEU A 143 -11.98 21.49 2.80
N LYS A 144 -13.16 22.12 2.84
CA LYS A 144 -14.34 21.66 2.11
C LYS A 144 -14.12 21.65 0.59
N ALA A 145 -14.70 20.66 -0.08
CA ALA A 145 -14.75 20.61 -1.53
C ALA A 145 -15.57 21.77 -2.09
N THR A 146 -14.98 22.53 -3.01
CA THR A 146 -15.66 23.64 -3.72
C THR A 146 -16.38 23.08 -4.95
N GLY A 147 -17.71 23.21 -5.01
CA GLY A 147 -18.48 22.96 -6.23
C GLY A 147 -18.99 21.52 -6.45
N GLY A 148 -19.04 20.69 -5.41
CA GLY A 148 -19.74 19.39 -5.50
C GLY A 148 -21.24 19.61 -5.72
N LYS A 149 -21.83 18.95 -6.74
CA LYS A 149 -23.29 18.80 -6.80
C LYS A 149 -23.73 18.14 -5.49
N GLN A 150 -24.67 18.76 -4.78
CA GLN A 150 -25.31 18.10 -3.66
C GLN A 150 -25.95 16.81 -4.17
N VAL A 151 -25.42 15.68 -3.72
CA VAL A 151 -26.14 14.41 -3.74
C VAL A 151 -27.14 14.50 -2.58
N ASP A 152 -28.37 14.09 -2.84
CA ASP A 152 -29.57 14.14 -2.00
C ASP A 152 -29.41 14.49 -0.50
N ASP A 153 -30.35 15.32 -0.04
CA ASP A 153 -30.61 15.92 1.27
C ASP A 153 -30.69 14.97 2.51
N THR A 154 -30.11 13.77 2.45
CA THR A 154 -30.21 12.76 3.53
C THR A 154 -28.90 12.46 4.27
N SER A 155 -27.74 12.97 3.81
CA SER A 155 -26.50 12.89 4.59
C SER A 155 -25.89 14.26 4.83
N ASP A 156 -26.19 14.81 6.00
CA ASP A 156 -25.78 16.13 6.51
C ASP A 156 -24.28 16.20 6.87
N GLN A 157 -23.39 15.68 6.03
CA GLN A 157 -21.95 15.58 6.29
C GLN A 157 -21.14 16.25 5.19
N ALA A 158 -20.45 17.33 5.54
CA ALA A 158 -19.58 18.06 4.64
C ALA A 158 -18.39 17.19 4.21
N ALA A 159 -18.32 16.87 2.91
CA ALA A 159 -17.17 16.19 2.34
C ALA A 159 -15.96 17.12 2.19
N LEU A 160 -14.77 16.61 2.49
CA LEU A 160 -13.50 17.35 2.37
C LEU A 160 -12.92 17.19 0.96
N ASP A 161 -12.18 18.19 0.46
CA ASP A 161 -11.41 18.03 -0.77
C ASP A 161 -10.14 17.20 -0.49
N LEU A 162 -9.93 16.11 -1.22
CA LEU A 162 -8.77 15.23 -1.04
C LEU A 162 -7.45 16.01 -1.11
N LEU A 163 -7.27 16.86 -2.12
CA LEU A 163 -6.01 17.58 -2.33
C LEU A 163 -5.72 18.57 -1.20
N LYS A 164 -6.73 19.30 -0.73
CA LYS A 164 -6.58 20.16 0.46
C LYS A 164 -6.27 19.35 1.71
N LEU A 165 -6.97 18.22 1.90
CA LEU A 165 -6.79 17.34 3.04
C LEU A 165 -5.36 16.77 3.08
N GLN A 166 -4.86 16.22 1.98
CA GLN A 166 -3.49 15.68 1.88
C GLN A 166 -2.43 16.74 2.19
N LYS A 167 -2.58 17.95 1.63
CA LYS A 167 -1.68 19.07 1.92
C LYS A 167 -1.69 19.44 3.41
N TYR A 168 -2.86 19.46 4.02
CA TYR A 168 -2.99 19.74 5.44
C TYR A 168 -2.36 18.63 6.30
N ILE A 169 -2.63 17.35 6.00
CA ILE A 169 -2.03 16.20 6.70
C ILE A 169 -0.50 16.29 6.67
N GLN A 170 0.07 16.53 5.48
CA GLN A 170 1.53 16.68 5.33
C GLN A 170 2.08 17.82 6.18
N GLN A 171 1.46 19.01 6.12
CA GLN A 171 1.90 20.16 6.93
C GLN A 171 1.84 19.88 8.43
N GLN A 172 0.84 19.12 8.89
CA GLN A 172 0.75 18.74 10.30
C GLN A 172 1.76 17.66 10.67
N LEU A 173 1.99 16.68 9.80
CA LEU A 173 3.01 15.65 9.99
C LEU A 173 4.40 16.29 10.10
N ASP A 174 4.73 17.26 9.25
CA ASP A 174 5.98 18.01 9.34
C ASP A 174 6.11 18.70 10.72
N LYS A 175 5.04 19.34 11.23
CA LYS A 175 5.04 19.94 12.57
C LYS A 175 5.17 18.91 13.70
N VAL A 176 4.56 17.74 13.55
CA VAL A 176 4.70 16.62 14.51
C VAL A 176 6.17 16.21 14.57
N LEU A 177 6.79 15.96 13.42
CA LEU A 177 8.19 15.51 13.34
C LEU A 177 9.17 16.58 13.81
N LEU A 178 8.95 17.86 13.47
CA LEU A 178 9.74 18.97 14.00
C LEU A 178 9.65 19.07 15.53
N ARG A 179 8.48 18.81 16.14
CA ARG A 179 8.34 18.75 17.60
C ARG A 179 9.07 17.56 18.22
N LEU A 180 9.23 16.45 17.49
CA LEU A 180 10.05 15.32 17.92
C LEU A 180 11.56 15.61 17.82
N CYS A 181 11.97 16.61 17.03
CA CYS A 181 13.36 17.05 16.95
C CYS A 181 13.79 17.92 18.15
N ASP A 182 12.84 18.36 19.00
CA ASP A 182 13.14 19.20 20.15
C ASP A 182 13.89 18.40 21.22
N ASN A 183 15.13 18.82 21.50
CA ASN A 183 16.01 18.21 22.49
C ASN A 183 15.37 18.14 23.89
N SER A 184 14.41 19.00 24.21
CA SER A 184 13.68 18.96 25.50
C SER A 184 12.78 17.72 25.65
N LYS A 185 12.50 17.00 24.55
CA LYS A 185 11.66 15.80 24.50
C LYS A 185 12.40 14.57 23.99
N GLU A 186 13.72 14.65 23.83
CA GLU A 186 14.56 13.59 23.26
C GLU A 186 14.42 12.25 24.02
N ASP A 187 14.29 12.32 25.35
CA ASP A 187 14.10 11.15 26.22
C ASP A 187 12.78 10.41 25.96
N ASN A 188 11.78 11.09 25.38
CA ASN A 188 10.47 10.51 25.08
C ASN A 188 10.42 9.82 23.72
N LEU A 189 11.45 9.94 22.88
CA LEU A 189 11.46 9.35 21.54
C LEU A 189 11.30 7.82 21.58
N LYS A 190 11.83 7.18 22.62
CA LYS A 190 11.68 5.73 22.88
C LYS A 190 10.24 5.25 23.02
N ASN A 191 9.30 6.15 23.29
CA ASN A 191 7.87 5.83 23.42
C ASN A 191 7.21 5.60 22.06
N TYR A 192 7.84 6.05 20.97
CA TYR A 192 7.38 5.84 19.60
C TYR A 192 8.06 4.65 18.91
N ALA A 193 8.90 3.90 19.63
CA ALA A 193 9.54 2.71 19.09
C ALA A 193 8.57 1.53 19.11
N ASP A 194 8.35 0.94 17.94
CA ASP A 194 7.61 -0.31 17.74
C ASP A 194 8.52 -1.49 18.08
N CYS A 195 8.72 -1.70 19.39
CA CYS A 195 9.37 -2.90 19.89
C CYS A 195 8.30 -3.94 20.19
N SER A 196 8.18 -4.97 19.36
CA SER A 196 7.45 -6.18 19.74
C SER A 196 8.15 -6.85 20.94
N ARG A 197 7.43 -7.74 21.65
CA ARG A 197 7.97 -8.46 22.82
C ARG A 197 9.27 -9.24 22.49
N GLU A 198 9.46 -9.66 21.24
CA GLU A 198 10.70 -10.29 20.78
C GLU A 198 11.82 -9.31 20.34
N THR A 199 11.52 -8.07 19.94
CA THR A 199 12.57 -7.10 19.51
C THR A 199 13.47 -6.65 20.67
N LEU A 200 12.99 -6.78 21.91
CA LEU A 200 13.75 -6.55 23.15
C LEU A 200 15.08 -7.33 23.21
N TYR A 201 15.18 -8.48 22.52
CA TYR A 201 16.38 -9.32 22.51
C TYR A 201 17.35 -9.02 21.35
N ARG A 202 16.93 -8.31 20.30
CA ARG A 202 17.73 -8.12 19.06
C ARG A 202 18.50 -6.80 18.98
N CYS A 203 18.35 -5.87 19.92
CA CYS A 203 19.09 -4.58 19.91
C CYS A 203 20.63 -4.71 20.06
N SER A 204 21.21 -5.93 20.09
CA SER A 204 22.64 -6.17 20.28
C SER A 204 23.36 -6.87 19.11
N GLU A 205 22.66 -7.33 18.07
CA GLU A 205 23.26 -7.96 16.89
C GLU A 205 22.73 -7.32 15.60
N SER A 206 23.55 -7.34 14.53
CA SER A 206 23.26 -6.78 13.22
C SER A 206 21.83 -7.06 12.78
N ALA A 207 21.03 -6.01 12.61
CA ALA A 207 19.60 -6.05 12.35
C ALA A 207 19.28 -6.82 11.07
N SER A 208 18.99 -8.12 11.21
CA SER A 208 18.19 -8.86 10.24
C SER A 208 16.75 -8.38 10.41
N SER A 209 16.21 -7.63 9.45
CA SER A 209 14.82 -7.18 9.49
C SER A 209 13.90 -8.41 9.57
N SER A 210 12.97 -8.43 10.53
CA SER A 210 12.01 -9.53 10.71
C SER A 210 10.80 -9.42 9.77
N HIS A 211 10.94 -8.63 8.70
CA HIS A 211 9.85 -8.35 7.77
C HIS A 211 9.98 -9.25 6.55
N THR A 212 8.83 -9.65 6.02
CA THR A 212 8.72 -10.23 4.69
C THR A 212 9.47 -9.32 3.73
N PRO A 213 10.61 -9.75 3.16
CA PRO A 213 11.33 -8.90 2.22
C PRO A 213 10.43 -8.76 1.01
N TYR A 214 9.97 -7.55 0.73
CA TYR A 214 9.32 -7.24 -0.52
C TYR A 214 10.15 -6.19 -1.25
N VAL A 215 10.04 -6.20 -2.56
CA VAL A 215 10.65 -5.21 -3.44
C VAL A 215 9.69 -4.90 -4.56
N GLU A 216 9.64 -3.63 -4.93
CA GLU A 216 8.69 -3.09 -5.89
C GLU A 216 9.39 -2.16 -6.87
N ALA A 217 8.83 -2.09 -8.08
CA ALA A 217 9.14 -1.03 -9.02
C ALA A 217 7.91 -0.72 -9.85
N HIS A 218 7.82 0.54 -10.28
CA HIS A 218 6.77 1.00 -11.16
C HIS A 218 7.32 2.07 -12.10
N VAL A 219 6.80 2.15 -13.32
CA VAL A 219 7.25 3.15 -14.30
C VAL A 219 6.09 3.64 -15.16
N LYS A 220 6.06 4.97 -15.33
CA LYS A 220 5.30 5.59 -16.42
C LYS A 220 6.10 5.43 -17.70
N ASN A 221 5.77 4.41 -18.48
CA ASN A 221 6.48 4.12 -19.72
C ASN A 221 6.02 5.04 -20.86
N LYS A 222 5.11 4.57 -21.73
CA LYS A 222 4.60 5.33 -22.88
C LYS A 222 3.34 6.16 -22.59
N PRO A 223 2.45 5.80 -21.64
CA PRO A 223 1.27 6.60 -21.38
C PRO A 223 1.62 8.01 -20.89
N ARG A 224 0.70 8.96 -21.12
CA ARG A 224 0.90 10.36 -20.73
C ARG A 224 0.95 10.53 -19.21
N LYS A 225 0.18 9.73 -18.48
CA LYS A 225 0.03 9.75 -17.01
C LYS A 225 0.46 8.41 -16.42
N MET A 226 0.85 8.44 -15.14
CA MET A 226 1.01 7.24 -14.32
C MET A 226 -0.32 7.02 -13.60
N GLU A 227 -1.15 6.13 -14.12
CA GLU A 227 -2.48 5.80 -13.59
C GLU A 227 -2.42 4.62 -12.62
N ASP A 228 -1.45 3.71 -12.80
CA ASP A 228 -1.10 2.64 -11.86
C ASP A 228 -0.81 3.15 -10.44
N ARG A 229 -1.25 2.37 -9.46
CA ARG A 229 -0.88 2.48 -8.05
C ARG A 229 -0.57 1.09 -7.47
N HIS A 230 0.15 1.07 -6.36
CA HIS A 230 0.38 -0.14 -5.58
C HIS A 230 0.48 0.22 -4.10
N ILE A 231 0.34 -0.80 -3.25
CA ILE A 231 0.55 -0.63 -1.81
C ILE A 231 1.23 -1.87 -1.24
N CYS A 232 2.19 -1.65 -0.33
CA CYS A 232 2.93 -2.68 0.37
C CYS A 232 2.92 -2.39 1.87
N LEU A 233 2.19 -3.19 2.64
CA LEU A 233 2.01 -3.04 4.08
C LEU A 233 2.52 -4.30 4.79
N PRO A 234 3.85 -4.47 4.95
CA PRO A 234 4.41 -5.62 5.67
C PRO A 234 3.99 -5.65 7.15
N GLN A 235 3.69 -4.48 7.71
CA GLN A 235 3.24 -4.24 9.08
C GLN A 235 1.73 -3.94 9.14
N PHE A 236 0.92 -4.48 8.22
CA PHE A 236 -0.53 -4.22 8.10
C PHE A 236 -1.26 -4.32 9.45
N SER A 237 -1.01 -5.39 10.20
CA SER A 237 -1.61 -5.56 11.53
C SER A 237 -1.20 -4.50 12.54
N ASN A 238 0.06 -4.06 12.51
CA ASN A 238 0.53 -3.04 13.44
C ASN A 238 -0.08 -1.68 13.09
N ILE A 239 -0.15 -1.33 11.81
CA ILE A 239 -0.77 -0.08 11.35
C ILE A 239 -2.23 -0.02 11.82
N TYR A 240 -3.00 -1.09 11.61
CA TYR A 240 -4.44 -1.13 11.87
C TYR A 240 -4.86 -1.80 13.19
N ARG A 241 -3.90 -2.09 14.06
CA ARG A 241 -4.12 -2.65 15.41
C ARG A 241 -4.87 -4.00 15.38
N LEU A 242 -4.53 -4.87 14.43
CA LEU A 242 -5.11 -6.21 14.28
C LEU A 242 -4.44 -7.23 15.21
N GLU A 243 -5.21 -8.19 15.71
CA GLU A 243 -4.73 -9.25 16.60
C GLU A 243 -3.83 -10.27 15.88
N LYS A 244 -4.20 -10.66 14.66
CA LYS A 244 -3.43 -11.62 13.85
C LYS A 244 -2.29 -10.92 13.13
N SER A 245 -1.17 -11.63 12.93
CA SER A 245 -0.04 -11.13 12.15
C SER A 245 -0.34 -11.25 10.66
N LEU A 246 -0.58 -10.11 10.01
CA LEU A 246 -0.99 -9.99 8.62
C LEU A 246 -0.09 -8.98 7.90
N SER A 247 0.16 -9.23 6.64
CA SER A 247 0.70 -8.27 5.68
C SER A 247 -0.21 -8.15 4.48
N PHE A 248 -0.30 -6.97 3.89
CA PHE A 248 -1.18 -6.67 2.76
C PHE A 248 -0.39 -6.07 1.61
N TYR A 249 -0.59 -6.57 0.40
CA TYR A 249 0.04 -6.09 -0.82
C TYR A 249 -1.01 -5.93 -1.90
N GLY A 250 -0.90 -4.92 -2.76
CA GLY A 250 -1.83 -4.78 -3.87
C GLY A 250 -1.28 -3.98 -5.04
N VAL A 251 -1.77 -4.30 -6.24
CA VAL A 251 -1.50 -3.57 -7.49
C VAL A 251 -2.84 -3.16 -8.11
N PHE A 252 -2.90 -1.91 -8.57
CA PHE A 252 -4.11 -1.25 -9.03
C PHE A 252 -3.80 -0.54 -10.34
N ASP A 253 -4.17 -1.15 -11.45
CA ASP A 253 -4.00 -0.56 -12.79
C ASP A 253 -5.15 0.41 -13.03
N GLY A 254 -4.83 1.70 -13.18
CA GLY A 254 -5.84 2.76 -13.30
C GLY A 254 -6.12 3.11 -14.76
N HIS A 255 -7.37 3.41 -15.09
CA HIS A 255 -7.73 3.84 -16.44
C HIS A 255 -8.71 5.02 -16.43
N SER A 256 -8.64 5.83 -17.49
CA SER A 256 -9.46 7.06 -17.62
C SER A 256 -9.25 8.06 -16.48
N GLY A 257 -8.04 8.08 -15.92
CA GLY A 257 -7.65 8.88 -14.76
C GLY A 257 -7.18 8.03 -13.59
N SER A 258 -6.39 8.63 -12.69
CA SER A 258 -5.75 7.89 -11.59
C SER A 258 -6.55 7.86 -10.28
N LEU A 259 -7.73 8.49 -10.24
CA LEU A 259 -8.49 8.71 -9.00
C LEU A 259 -9.07 7.41 -8.42
N ALA A 260 -9.55 6.48 -9.26
CA ALA A 260 -10.03 5.19 -8.80
C ALA A 260 -8.91 4.35 -8.16
N ALA A 261 -7.75 4.25 -8.80
CA ALA A 261 -6.57 3.58 -8.24
C ALA A 261 -6.10 4.25 -6.94
N THR A 262 -6.03 5.58 -6.93
CA THR A 262 -5.67 6.37 -5.73
C THR A 262 -6.63 6.15 -4.56
N TYR A 263 -7.92 6.08 -4.85
CA TYR A 263 -8.94 5.77 -3.84
C TYR A 263 -8.82 4.33 -3.33
N ALA A 264 -8.69 3.37 -4.25
CA ALA A 264 -8.65 1.94 -3.94
C ALA A 264 -7.48 1.56 -3.02
N ILE A 265 -6.28 2.12 -3.26
CA ILE A 265 -5.10 1.82 -2.41
C ILE A 265 -5.27 2.31 -0.98
N ASN A 266 -6.07 3.35 -0.74
CA ASN A 266 -6.29 3.87 0.60
C ASN A 266 -7.43 3.12 1.29
N GLN A 267 -8.51 2.87 0.55
CA GLN A 267 -9.80 2.46 1.12
C GLN A 267 -9.91 0.94 1.31
N ILE A 268 -9.42 0.14 0.36
CA ILE A 268 -9.51 -1.33 0.45
C ILE A 268 -8.75 -1.88 1.67
N PRO A 269 -7.44 -1.60 1.87
CA PRO A 269 -6.73 -2.13 3.04
C PRO A 269 -7.33 -1.66 4.36
N TYR A 270 -7.76 -0.39 4.44
CA TYR A 270 -8.42 0.15 5.63
C TYR A 270 -9.74 -0.59 5.93
N ARG A 271 -10.59 -0.80 4.92
CA ARG A 271 -11.87 -1.52 5.07
C ARG A 271 -11.65 -2.97 5.45
N VAL A 272 -10.67 -3.66 4.86
CA VAL A 272 -10.30 -5.03 5.23
C VAL A 272 -9.96 -5.08 6.72
N ALA A 273 -9.13 -4.15 7.20
CA ALA A 273 -8.79 -4.08 8.60
C ALA A 273 -10.00 -3.79 9.51
N GLN A 274 -10.92 -2.92 9.09
CA GLN A 274 -12.16 -2.67 9.83
C GLN A 274 -13.05 -3.92 9.94
N GLN A 275 -13.21 -4.67 8.84
CA GLN A 275 -13.96 -5.92 8.83
C GLN A 275 -13.33 -6.94 9.79
N LEU A 276 -12.01 -7.15 9.69
CA LEU A 276 -11.29 -8.09 10.56
C LEU A 276 -11.36 -7.72 12.05
N ASN A 277 -11.29 -6.43 12.39
CA ASN A 277 -11.47 -5.95 13.76
C ASN A 277 -12.90 -6.18 14.29
N THR A 278 -13.90 -6.14 13.40
CA THR A 278 -15.30 -6.38 13.79
C THR A 278 -15.53 -7.86 14.06
N ILE A 279 -15.00 -8.74 13.20
CA ILE A 279 -15.18 -10.19 13.28
C ILE A 279 -14.50 -10.77 14.53
N HIS A 280 -13.39 -10.19 15.00
CA HIS A 280 -12.71 -10.62 16.22
C HIS A 280 -13.61 -10.62 17.48
N ASN A 281 -14.68 -9.82 17.49
CA ASN A 281 -15.67 -9.83 18.58
C ASN A 281 -16.65 -11.02 18.52
N SER A 282 -16.55 -11.87 17.49
CA SER A 282 -17.31 -13.11 17.32
C SER A 282 -16.39 -14.31 17.54
N SER A 283 -16.79 -15.27 18.37
CA SER A 283 -15.94 -16.28 19.01
C SER A 283 -15.31 -17.35 18.09
N THR A 284 -15.41 -17.25 16.77
CA THR A 284 -14.81 -18.20 15.81
C THR A 284 -14.41 -17.48 14.52
N LEU A 285 -13.11 -17.23 14.34
CA LEU A 285 -12.53 -16.80 13.06
C LEU A 285 -12.36 -18.03 12.15
N ASP A 286 -13.35 -18.30 11.31
CA ASP A 286 -13.22 -19.29 10.22
C ASP A 286 -12.48 -18.68 9.01
N SER A 287 -11.93 -19.49 8.11
CA SER A 287 -11.25 -19.04 6.89
C SER A 287 -12.14 -18.11 6.04
N ASP A 288 -13.45 -18.36 6.08
CA ASP A 288 -14.48 -17.57 5.39
C ASP A 288 -14.43 -16.09 5.79
N CYS A 289 -13.98 -15.77 7.01
CA CYS A 289 -13.98 -14.40 7.50
C CYS A 289 -13.02 -13.48 6.75
N TYR A 290 -11.89 -14.01 6.26
CA TYR A 290 -10.94 -13.26 5.44
C TYR A 290 -11.47 -13.03 4.02
N ARG A 291 -12.19 -14.01 3.46
CA ARG A 291 -12.84 -13.88 2.16
C ARG A 291 -13.95 -12.83 2.22
N ASP A 292 -14.82 -12.91 3.22
CA ASP A 292 -15.91 -11.96 3.44
C ASP A 292 -15.38 -10.54 3.68
N ALA A 293 -14.28 -10.40 4.44
CA ALA A 293 -13.63 -9.12 4.68
C ALA A 293 -13.10 -8.51 3.37
N LEU A 294 -12.47 -9.30 2.50
CA LEU A 294 -11.98 -8.84 1.20
C LEU A 294 -13.14 -8.47 0.27
N GLU A 295 -14.13 -9.35 0.11
CA GLU A 295 -15.30 -9.13 -0.74
C GLU A 295 -16.06 -7.87 -0.35
N THR A 296 -16.42 -7.77 0.94
CA THR A 296 -17.13 -6.59 1.49
C THR A 296 -16.33 -5.31 1.28
N SER A 297 -15.00 -5.37 1.40
CA SER A 297 -14.14 -4.19 1.24
C SER A 297 -14.09 -3.69 -0.20
N PHE A 298 -14.03 -4.60 -1.18
CA PHE A 298 -14.07 -4.25 -2.60
C PHE A 298 -15.42 -3.63 -2.97
N LEU A 299 -16.53 -4.28 -2.58
CA LEU A 299 -17.88 -3.80 -2.89
C LEU A 299 -18.19 -2.46 -2.23
N GLN A 300 -17.76 -2.25 -0.97
CA GLN A 300 -17.94 -0.96 -0.29
C GLN A 300 -17.08 0.15 -0.89
N ALA A 301 -15.82 -0.16 -1.26
CA ALA A 301 -14.96 0.82 -1.91
C ALA A 301 -15.54 1.24 -3.27
N ASP A 302 -16.01 0.29 -4.07
CA ASP A 302 -16.66 0.58 -5.35
C ASP A 302 -17.93 1.40 -5.19
N HIS A 303 -18.85 0.96 -4.32
CA HIS A 303 -20.10 1.67 -4.05
C HIS A 303 -19.82 3.14 -3.71
N ASN A 304 -18.92 3.39 -2.77
CA ASN A 304 -18.59 4.74 -2.33
C ASN A 304 -17.89 5.56 -3.41
N PHE A 305 -17.02 4.96 -4.22
CA PHE A 305 -16.36 5.65 -5.33
C PHE A 305 -17.34 5.99 -6.46
N CYS A 306 -18.22 5.05 -6.83
CA CYS A 306 -19.26 5.25 -7.84
C CYS A 306 -20.23 6.39 -7.48
N HIS A 307 -20.56 6.57 -6.19
CA HIS A 307 -21.35 7.72 -5.72
C HIS A 307 -20.69 9.08 -5.97
N LYS A 308 -19.36 9.11 -6.16
CA LYS A 308 -18.63 10.34 -6.52
C LYS A 308 -18.83 10.72 -7.99
N GLN A 309 -19.37 9.82 -8.82
CA GLN A 309 -19.62 10.01 -10.25
C GLN A 309 -18.37 10.47 -11.02
N LEU A 310 -17.22 9.89 -10.69
CA LEU A 310 -15.94 10.12 -11.37
C LEU A 310 -15.71 9.01 -12.40
N SER A 311 -15.28 9.39 -13.61
CA SER A 311 -15.22 8.47 -14.76
C SER A 311 -14.06 7.48 -14.75
N SER A 312 -13.08 7.63 -13.86
CA SER A 312 -11.95 6.71 -13.77
C SER A 312 -12.38 5.35 -13.22
N GLY A 313 -11.69 4.29 -13.62
CA GLY A 313 -11.78 2.98 -13.03
C GLY A 313 -10.40 2.42 -12.70
N THR A 314 -10.37 1.29 -12.01
CA THR A 314 -9.12 0.58 -11.75
C THR A 314 -9.33 -0.92 -11.60
N THR A 315 -8.38 -1.69 -12.09
CA THR A 315 -8.22 -3.08 -11.66
C THR A 315 -7.73 -3.12 -10.21
N ALA A 316 -7.83 -4.27 -9.57
CA ALA A 316 -7.21 -4.47 -8.27
C ALA A 316 -6.83 -5.94 -8.15
N VAL A 317 -5.61 -6.22 -7.73
CA VAL A 317 -5.20 -7.53 -7.23
C VAL A 317 -4.56 -7.34 -5.88
N CYS A 318 -5.14 -7.94 -4.84
CA CYS A 318 -4.76 -7.74 -3.44
C CYS A 318 -4.39 -9.08 -2.82
N ALA A 319 -3.22 -9.17 -2.19
CA ALA A 319 -2.72 -10.32 -1.45
C ALA A 319 -2.69 -10.02 0.05
N LEU A 320 -3.48 -10.76 0.82
CA LEU A 320 -3.48 -10.75 2.28
C LEU A 320 -2.78 -12.02 2.78
N LEU A 321 -1.66 -11.84 3.47
CA LEU A 321 -0.80 -12.92 3.95
C LEU A 321 -0.95 -13.04 5.47
N LEU A 322 -1.45 -14.20 5.92
CA LEU A 322 -1.52 -14.58 7.32
C LEU A 322 -0.22 -15.28 7.73
N LYS A 323 0.41 -14.77 8.78
CA LYS A 323 1.64 -15.33 9.36
C LYS A 323 1.34 -16.13 10.62
N ASP A 324 2.16 -17.14 10.87
CA ASP A 324 2.24 -17.90 12.12
C ASP A 324 3.56 -17.57 12.81
N GLY A 325 3.52 -16.56 13.69
CA GLY A 325 4.72 -15.91 14.22
C GLY A 325 5.40 -14.97 13.21
N ASP A 326 6.67 -14.63 13.46
CA ASP A 326 7.40 -13.65 12.64
C ASP A 326 7.98 -14.22 11.33
N GLU A 327 8.27 -15.54 11.28
CA GLU A 327 9.08 -16.11 10.20
C GLU A 327 8.33 -17.06 9.24
N ASN A 328 7.10 -17.48 9.57
CA ASN A 328 6.38 -18.46 8.76
C ASN A 328 5.05 -17.91 8.24
N PHE A 329 4.80 -18.06 6.94
CA PHE A 329 3.50 -17.80 6.35
C PHE A 329 2.62 -19.03 6.45
N LYS A 330 1.36 -18.82 6.84
CA LYS A 330 0.37 -19.87 7.02
C LYS A 330 -0.60 -19.93 5.85
N HIS A 331 -1.16 -18.79 5.47
CA HIS A 331 -2.22 -18.73 4.47
C HIS A 331 -2.10 -17.47 3.63
N LEU A 332 -2.42 -17.60 2.34
CA LEU A 332 -2.50 -16.51 1.39
C LEU A 332 -3.94 -16.38 0.91
N TYR A 333 -4.50 -15.18 0.97
CA TYR A 333 -5.76 -14.84 0.33
C TYR A 333 -5.47 -13.84 -0.79
N VAL A 334 -5.94 -14.13 -2.01
CA VAL A 334 -5.82 -13.22 -3.16
C VAL A 334 -7.23 -12.89 -3.65
N ALA A 335 -7.57 -11.61 -3.65
CA ALA A 335 -8.81 -11.07 -4.20
C ALA A 335 -8.51 -10.17 -5.39
N TRP A 336 -9.27 -10.26 -6.48
CA TRP A 336 -9.05 -9.41 -7.64
C TRP A 336 -10.31 -9.02 -8.41
N VAL A 337 -10.24 -7.87 -9.08
CA VAL A 337 -11.10 -7.43 -10.18
C VAL A 337 -10.22 -6.92 -11.31
N GLY A 338 -10.61 -7.17 -12.56
CA GLY A 338 -9.79 -6.83 -13.74
C GLY A 338 -8.75 -7.91 -14.08
N ASP A 339 -7.63 -7.48 -14.65
CA ASP A 339 -6.65 -8.34 -15.33
C ASP A 339 -5.19 -8.18 -14.87
N SER A 340 -4.94 -7.35 -13.85
CA SER A 340 -3.73 -7.45 -13.02
C SER A 340 -3.65 -8.84 -12.39
N ARG A 341 -2.44 -9.42 -12.30
CA ARG A 341 -2.26 -10.84 -11.94
C ARG A 341 -1.34 -11.06 -10.75
N CYS A 342 -1.40 -12.28 -10.21
CA CYS A 342 -0.65 -12.70 -9.02
C CYS A 342 -0.12 -14.13 -9.17
N LEU A 343 1.20 -14.30 -9.18
CA LEU A 343 1.89 -15.57 -9.39
C LEU A 343 2.53 -16.06 -8.10
N LEU A 344 2.18 -17.27 -7.65
CA LEU A 344 2.80 -17.95 -6.51
C LEU A 344 3.85 -18.95 -7.01
N VAL A 345 5.08 -18.84 -6.54
CA VAL A 345 6.21 -19.59 -7.13
C VAL A 345 6.89 -20.51 -6.13
N SER A 346 7.17 -21.73 -6.57
CA SER A 346 8.12 -22.68 -5.99
C SER A 346 9.17 -23.05 -7.05
N PRO A 347 10.29 -23.69 -6.69
CA PRO A 347 11.38 -23.97 -7.65
C PRO A 347 10.98 -24.85 -8.84
N THR A 348 9.96 -25.69 -8.69
CA THR A 348 9.51 -26.62 -9.73
C THR A 348 8.20 -26.21 -10.40
N VAL A 349 7.39 -25.38 -9.73
CA VAL A 349 6.02 -25.06 -10.15
C VAL A 349 5.72 -23.61 -9.81
N HIS A 350 5.14 -22.89 -10.76
CA HIS A 350 4.49 -21.60 -10.54
C HIS A 350 2.99 -21.76 -10.77
N LEU A 351 2.19 -21.09 -9.92
CA LEU A 351 0.74 -21.13 -9.94
C LEU A 351 0.22 -19.71 -10.19
N GLN A 352 -0.38 -19.50 -11.35
CA GLN A 352 -1.13 -18.27 -11.61
C GLN A 352 -2.43 -18.31 -10.82
N LEU A 353 -2.55 -17.42 -9.82
CA LEU A 353 -3.69 -17.41 -8.90
C LEU A 353 -4.88 -16.63 -9.47
N VAL A 354 -4.65 -15.81 -10.50
CA VAL A 354 -5.65 -14.93 -11.09
C VAL A 354 -6.12 -15.47 -12.44
N LYS A 355 -7.43 -15.65 -12.57
CA LYS A 355 -8.09 -15.73 -13.88
C LYS A 355 -8.48 -14.31 -14.30
N PRO A 356 -7.85 -13.72 -15.33
CA PRO A 356 -8.14 -12.34 -15.72
C PRO A 356 -9.60 -12.13 -16.13
N HIS A 357 -10.21 -11.05 -15.65
CA HIS A 357 -11.58 -10.65 -16.00
C HIS A 357 -11.62 -9.93 -17.35
N LYS A 358 -11.37 -10.67 -18.44
CA LYS A 358 -11.42 -10.16 -19.81
C LYS A 358 -12.85 -10.29 -20.38
N PRO A 359 -13.38 -9.28 -21.10
CA PRO A 359 -14.76 -9.30 -21.63
C PRO A 359 -15.11 -10.51 -22.51
N ASP A 360 -14.14 -11.10 -23.20
CA ASP A 360 -14.33 -12.28 -24.07
C ASP A 360 -14.25 -13.63 -23.36
N SER A 361 -13.93 -13.65 -22.07
CA SER A 361 -14.00 -14.87 -21.26
C SER A 361 -15.44 -15.38 -21.22
N ALA A 362 -15.65 -16.68 -21.40
CA ALA A 362 -16.99 -17.25 -21.63
C ALA A 362 -18.00 -16.95 -20.51
N ASP A 363 -17.55 -17.00 -19.26
CA ASP A 363 -18.33 -16.66 -18.06
C ASP A 363 -18.64 -15.15 -17.98
N GLU A 364 -17.63 -14.30 -18.20
CA GLU A 364 -17.80 -12.85 -18.15
C GLU A 364 -18.68 -12.34 -19.29
N LYS A 365 -18.47 -12.84 -20.51
CA LYS A 365 -19.31 -12.53 -21.67
C LYS A 365 -20.77 -12.90 -21.41
N LYS A 366 -21.01 -14.11 -20.89
CA LYS A 366 -22.36 -14.55 -20.54
C LYS A 366 -22.97 -13.64 -19.48
N ARG A 367 -22.22 -13.28 -18.42
CA ARG A 367 -22.67 -12.36 -17.37
C ARG A 367 -23.04 -10.99 -17.94
N ILE A 368 -22.18 -10.43 -18.80
CA ILE A 368 -22.37 -9.12 -19.45
C ILE A 368 -23.60 -9.13 -20.36
N GLU A 369 -23.77 -10.15 -21.21
CA GLU A 369 -24.88 -10.22 -22.18
C GLU A 369 -26.22 -10.59 -21.52
N SER A 370 -26.20 -11.19 -20.32
CA SER A 370 -27.41 -11.59 -19.59
C SER A 370 -27.91 -10.53 -18.60
N THR A 371 -27.19 -9.42 -18.41
CA THR A 371 -27.60 -8.36 -17.47
C THR A 371 -28.86 -7.65 -17.94
N GLU A 372 -29.77 -7.37 -17.00
CA GLU A 372 -31.00 -6.60 -17.27
C GLU A 372 -30.71 -5.18 -17.74
N THR A 373 -29.52 -4.64 -17.43
CA THR A 373 -29.11 -3.29 -17.85
C THR A 373 -28.67 -3.22 -19.32
N GLY A 374 -28.69 -4.33 -20.06
CA GLY A 374 -28.31 -4.39 -21.48
C GLY A 374 -26.81 -4.19 -21.70
N GLY A 375 -26.02 -5.25 -21.49
CA GLY A 375 -24.57 -5.29 -21.76
C GLY A 375 -24.25 -6.02 -23.05
N SER A 376 -23.11 -5.69 -23.67
CA SER A 376 -22.61 -6.34 -24.89
C SER A 376 -21.09 -6.44 -24.87
N VAL A 377 -20.55 -7.46 -25.53
CA VAL A 377 -19.10 -7.63 -25.72
C VAL A 377 -18.77 -7.39 -27.18
N ILE A 378 -18.07 -6.28 -27.46
CA ILE A 378 -17.81 -5.79 -28.82
C ILE A 378 -16.31 -5.76 -29.07
N PHE A 379 -15.87 -6.31 -30.20
CA PHE A 379 -14.48 -6.22 -30.63
C PHE A 379 -14.23 -4.89 -31.35
N VAL A 380 -13.43 -4.01 -30.74
CA VAL A 380 -13.13 -2.66 -31.26
C VAL A 380 -11.65 -2.38 -31.08
N GLN A 381 -11.00 -1.88 -32.14
CA GLN A 381 -9.57 -1.51 -32.12
C GLN A 381 -8.64 -2.66 -31.67
N GLY A 382 -8.95 -3.89 -32.09
CA GLY A 382 -8.11 -5.05 -31.78
C GLY A 382 -8.30 -5.65 -30.38
N GLN A 383 -9.24 -5.13 -29.59
CA GLN A 383 -9.50 -5.56 -28.21
C GLN A 383 -10.99 -5.81 -28.00
N TRP A 384 -11.32 -6.78 -27.14
CA TRP A 384 -12.69 -6.99 -26.69
C TRP A 384 -13.05 -5.99 -25.61
N ARG A 385 -14.22 -5.34 -25.73
CA ARG A 385 -14.65 -4.29 -24.81
C ARG A 385 -16.11 -4.46 -24.40
N VAL A 386 -16.41 -4.20 -23.13
CA VAL A 386 -17.78 -4.08 -22.61
C VAL A 386 -18.40 -2.81 -23.20
N ASN A 387 -19.53 -2.98 -23.89
CA ASN A 387 -20.25 -1.93 -24.62
C ASN A 387 -19.38 -1.13 -25.59
N GLY A 388 -18.25 -1.70 -26.05
CA GLY A 388 -17.27 -1.01 -26.89
C GLY A 388 -16.39 0.01 -26.16
N ILE A 389 -16.47 0.12 -24.83
CA ILE A 389 -15.79 1.15 -24.03
C ILE A 389 -14.61 0.57 -23.24
N ILE A 390 -14.86 -0.36 -22.32
CA ILE A 390 -13.87 -0.82 -21.31
C ILE A 390 -13.35 -2.21 -21.68
N ASN A 391 -12.03 -2.42 -21.62
CA ASN A 391 -11.35 -3.69 -21.99
C ASN A 391 -11.20 -4.70 -20.84
N VAL A 392 -11.72 -4.39 -19.66
CA VAL A 392 -11.91 -5.30 -18.52
C VAL A 392 -13.40 -5.46 -18.22
N SER A 393 -13.81 -6.63 -17.71
CA SER A 393 -15.21 -6.91 -17.36
C SER A 393 -15.56 -6.62 -15.91
N ARG A 394 -14.56 -6.48 -15.04
CA ARG A 394 -14.69 -6.12 -13.63
C ARG A 394 -13.65 -5.08 -13.24
N SER A 395 -14.02 -4.12 -12.42
CA SER A 395 -13.15 -3.04 -11.92
C SER A 395 -13.81 -2.35 -10.72
N ILE A 396 -13.03 -1.55 -10.00
CA ILE A 396 -13.55 -0.55 -9.06
C ILE A 396 -13.77 0.75 -9.84
N GLY A 397 -14.93 1.37 -9.69
CA GLY A 397 -15.32 2.59 -10.40
C GLY A 397 -16.11 2.30 -11.67
N ASP A 398 -15.77 3.00 -12.77
CA ASP A 398 -16.47 2.83 -14.06
C ASP A 398 -18.01 2.95 -14.00
N TYR A 399 -18.51 3.80 -13.09
CA TYR A 399 -19.94 3.93 -12.75
C TYR A 399 -20.90 4.12 -13.96
N THR A 400 -20.37 4.58 -15.10
CA THR A 400 -21.11 4.79 -16.35
C THR A 400 -21.45 3.49 -17.09
N VAL A 401 -20.72 2.40 -16.83
CA VAL A 401 -20.86 1.11 -17.53
C VAL A 401 -21.31 0.03 -16.54
N LYS A 402 -22.62 0.00 -16.25
CA LYS A 402 -23.23 -0.91 -15.25
C LYS A 402 -22.95 -2.41 -15.43
N ALA A 403 -22.55 -2.84 -16.64
CA ALA A 403 -22.20 -4.23 -16.90
C ALA A 403 -20.80 -4.60 -16.36
N VAL A 404 -19.97 -3.60 -16.04
CA VAL A 404 -18.72 -3.77 -15.30
C VAL A 404 -19.07 -3.76 -13.80
N ILE A 405 -18.59 -4.77 -13.07
CA ILE A 405 -18.92 -4.98 -11.66
C ILE A 405 -17.65 -5.02 -10.80
N ALA A 406 -17.81 -4.73 -9.51
CA ALA A 406 -16.71 -4.75 -8.53
C ALA A 406 -16.65 -6.01 -7.66
N GLU A 407 -17.46 -7.03 -7.96
CA GLU A 407 -17.45 -8.31 -7.24
C GLU A 407 -16.12 -9.04 -7.50
N PRO A 408 -15.25 -9.19 -6.48
CA PRO A 408 -13.97 -9.82 -6.67
C PRO A 408 -14.10 -11.34 -6.74
N ASP A 409 -13.28 -11.94 -7.60
CA ASP A 409 -12.95 -13.36 -7.42
C ASP A 409 -11.91 -13.47 -6.30
N ILE A 410 -12.00 -14.53 -5.49
CA ILE A 410 -11.13 -14.75 -4.33
C ILE A 410 -10.66 -16.20 -4.29
N VAL A 411 -9.34 -16.38 -4.22
CA VAL A 411 -8.69 -17.66 -3.94
C VAL A 411 -7.95 -17.59 -2.61
N ASP A 412 -8.02 -18.67 -1.85
CA ASP A 412 -7.23 -18.85 -0.65
C ASP A 412 -6.35 -20.10 -0.75
N VAL A 413 -5.10 -19.99 -0.33
CA VAL A 413 -4.06 -20.99 -0.53
C VAL A 413 -3.32 -21.19 0.79
N PRO A 414 -3.37 -22.40 1.39
CA PRO A 414 -2.47 -22.78 2.47
C PRO A 414 -1.03 -22.71 1.97
N LEU A 415 -0.21 -21.89 2.62
CA LEU A 415 1.18 -21.73 2.22
C LEU A 415 2.03 -22.88 2.77
N GLN A 416 2.82 -23.45 1.88
CA GLN A 416 3.77 -24.53 2.18
C GLN A 416 5.19 -23.96 2.21
N SER A 417 6.09 -24.68 2.90
CA SER A 417 7.51 -24.33 2.96
C SER A 417 8.23 -24.38 1.60
N SER A 418 7.59 -24.96 0.57
CA SER A 418 8.09 -24.97 -0.80
C SER A 418 7.85 -23.66 -1.54
N HIS A 419 6.85 -22.86 -1.18
CA HIS A 419 6.60 -21.58 -1.83
C HIS A 419 7.71 -20.60 -1.47
N ASP A 420 8.35 -20.01 -2.47
CA ASP A 420 9.51 -19.12 -2.30
C ASP A 420 9.12 -17.65 -2.35
N PHE A 421 8.26 -17.26 -3.29
CA PHE A 421 7.85 -15.88 -3.46
C PHE A 421 6.48 -15.75 -4.16
N LEU A 422 5.90 -14.56 -4.02
CA LEU A 422 4.68 -14.11 -4.68
C LEU A 422 5.03 -12.91 -5.57
N LEU A 423 4.45 -12.81 -6.76
CA LEU A 423 4.64 -11.68 -7.67
C LEU A 423 3.31 -11.13 -8.14
N LEU A 424 3.05 -9.86 -7.85
CA LEU A 424 1.89 -9.11 -8.34
C LEU A 424 2.37 -8.15 -9.44
N GLY A 425 1.53 -7.92 -10.46
CA GLY A 425 1.80 -6.90 -11.46
C GLY A 425 0.59 -6.49 -12.29
N SER A 426 0.70 -5.34 -12.96
CA SER A 426 -0.27 -4.85 -13.95
C SER A 426 -0.10 -5.55 -15.32
N ASP A 427 -1.08 -5.41 -16.20
CA ASP A 427 -1.05 -6.06 -17.52
C ASP A 427 0.13 -5.58 -18.39
N GLY A 428 0.64 -4.36 -18.15
CA GLY A 428 1.85 -3.83 -18.76
C GLY A 428 3.09 -4.71 -18.57
N LEU A 429 3.11 -5.58 -17.55
CA LEU A 429 4.07 -6.69 -17.42
C LEU A 429 3.55 -7.96 -18.12
N TRP A 430 2.36 -8.43 -17.72
CA TRP A 430 1.86 -9.79 -18.03
C TRP A 430 1.52 -10.03 -19.50
N ASP A 431 1.25 -8.97 -20.26
CA ASP A 431 0.94 -9.07 -21.69
C ASP A 431 2.20 -9.16 -22.55
N HIS A 432 3.38 -8.90 -21.97
CA HIS A 432 4.66 -8.79 -22.70
C HIS A 432 5.77 -9.72 -22.20
N VAL A 433 5.63 -10.30 -20.99
CA VAL A 433 6.59 -11.24 -20.43
C VAL A 433 5.85 -12.48 -19.93
N ASN A 434 6.27 -13.66 -20.40
CA ASN A 434 5.60 -14.88 -19.97
C ASN A 434 6.07 -15.32 -18.57
N GLU A 435 5.25 -16.14 -17.89
CA GLU A 435 5.50 -16.55 -16.50
C GLU A 435 6.84 -17.25 -16.31
N LYS A 436 7.28 -18.05 -17.28
CA LYS A 436 8.58 -18.72 -17.22
C LYS A 436 9.74 -17.72 -17.26
N GLU A 437 9.69 -16.74 -18.14
CA GLU A 437 10.71 -15.69 -18.22
C GLU A 437 10.78 -14.86 -16.93
N ILE A 438 9.62 -14.57 -16.32
CA ILE A 438 9.54 -13.89 -15.02
C ILE A 438 10.22 -14.73 -13.93
N VAL A 439 9.82 -16.01 -13.81
CA VAL A 439 10.36 -16.94 -12.81
C VAL A 439 11.88 -17.11 -12.97
N ASP A 440 12.35 -17.31 -14.21
CA ASP A 440 13.77 -17.45 -14.52
C ASP A 440 14.55 -16.18 -14.19
N CYS A 441 13.99 -14.99 -14.48
CA CYS A 441 14.60 -13.71 -14.15
C CYS A 441 14.75 -13.52 -12.63
N VAL A 442 13.70 -13.82 -11.87
CA VAL A 442 13.70 -13.70 -10.41
C VAL A 442 14.68 -14.68 -9.79
N TYR A 443 14.66 -15.97 -10.15
CA TYR A 443 15.59 -16.95 -9.56
C TYR A 443 17.05 -16.67 -9.93
N LYS A 444 17.35 -16.28 -11.17
CA LYS A 444 18.71 -15.87 -11.56
C LYS A 444 19.18 -14.69 -10.71
N SER A 445 18.31 -13.70 -10.52
CA SER A 445 18.63 -12.53 -9.72
C SER A 445 18.85 -12.85 -8.24
N LEU A 446 17.98 -13.69 -7.66
CA LEU A 446 18.11 -14.12 -6.27
C LEU A 446 19.38 -14.94 -6.02
N ALA A 447 19.86 -15.69 -7.03
CA ALA A 447 21.07 -16.49 -6.94
C ALA A 447 22.37 -15.67 -7.03
N ASP A 448 22.34 -14.47 -7.61
CA ASP A 448 23.50 -13.58 -7.77
C ASP A 448 23.67 -12.66 -6.55
N ASP A 449 24.57 -13.01 -5.63
CA ASP A 449 24.76 -12.29 -4.36
C ASP A 449 25.21 -10.83 -4.53
N GLU A 450 25.74 -10.46 -5.70
CA GLU A 450 26.11 -9.06 -6.01
C GLU A 450 24.90 -8.21 -6.38
N GLN A 451 23.79 -8.83 -6.78
CA GLN A 451 22.59 -8.13 -7.20
C GLN A 451 21.75 -7.66 -6.01
N CYS A 452 21.38 -6.38 -6.01
CA CYS A 452 20.43 -5.80 -5.05
C CYS A 452 19.02 -6.36 -5.29
N LEU A 453 18.28 -6.63 -4.21
CA LEU A 453 16.90 -7.13 -4.32
C LEU A 453 15.99 -6.11 -5.02
N GLU A 454 16.23 -4.83 -4.79
CA GLU A 454 15.46 -3.69 -5.31
C GLU A 454 15.56 -3.57 -6.84
N ASP A 455 16.52 -4.24 -7.47
CA ASP A 455 16.70 -4.22 -8.92
C ASP A 455 15.92 -5.33 -9.63
N ILE A 456 15.45 -6.36 -8.91
CA ILE A 456 14.70 -7.48 -9.51
C ILE A 456 13.42 -7.00 -10.22
N PRO A 457 12.56 -6.17 -9.60
CA PRO A 457 11.37 -5.65 -10.29
C PRO A 457 11.73 -4.75 -11.48
N LYS A 458 12.86 -4.03 -11.43
CA LYS A 458 13.34 -3.21 -12.55
C LYS A 458 13.76 -4.07 -13.73
N HIS A 459 14.42 -5.21 -13.50
CA HIS A 459 14.76 -6.15 -14.57
C HIS A 459 13.51 -6.68 -15.28
N LEU A 460 12.44 -6.97 -14.53
CA LEU A 460 11.16 -7.40 -15.10
C LEU A 460 10.50 -6.29 -15.93
N ILE A 461 10.54 -5.04 -15.45
CA ILE A 461 10.10 -3.87 -16.22
C ILE A 461 10.88 -3.75 -17.54
N GLU A 462 12.19 -3.94 -17.51
CA GLU A 462 13.02 -3.87 -18.72
C GLU A 462 12.75 -5.03 -19.68
N LEU A 463 12.41 -6.22 -19.19
CA LEU A 463 11.91 -7.32 -20.02
C LEU A 463 10.60 -6.95 -20.71
N ALA A 464 9.64 -6.37 -19.98
CA ALA A 464 8.36 -5.95 -20.54
C ALA A 464 8.53 -4.84 -21.60
N LYS A 465 9.40 -3.86 -21.37
CA LYS A 465 9.75 -2.84 -22.38
C LYS A 465 10.38 -3.44 -23.62
N LYS A 466 11.27 -4.43 -23.47
CA LYS A 466 11.85 -5.17 -24.61
C LYS A 466 10.81 -5.98 -25.37
N GLY A 467 9.78 -6.47 -24.68
CA GLY A 467 8.57 -7.06 -25.25
C GLY A 467 7.60 -6.05 -25.88
N ASP A 468 8.01 -4.79 -26.04
CA ASP A 468 7.23 -3.67 -26.59
C ASP A 468 6.00 -3.27 -25.75
N SER A 469 6.07 -3.43 -24.43
CA SER A 469 5.05 -2.86 -23.53
C SER A 469 4.91 -1.36 -23.76
N GLN A 470 3.66 -0.93 -24.00
CA GLN A 470 3.29 0.48 -24.16
C GLN A 470 2.45 1.00 -22.98
N ASP A 471 2.34 0.24 -21.89
CA ASP A 471 1.52 0.63 -20.75
C ASP A 471 2.33 1.10 -19.53
N ASN A 472 1.67 1.60 -18.50
CA ASN A 472 2.25 1.65 -17.17
C ASN A 472 2.61 0.24 -16.72
N ILE A 473 3.71 0.12 -15.98
CA ILE A 473 4.19 -1.18 -15.54
C ILE A 473 4.46 -1.07 -14.06
N THR A 474 3.79 -1.92 -13.28
CA THR A 474 3.96 -2.02 -11.84
C THR A 474 4.22 -3.47 -11.46
N VAL A 475 5.22 -3.69 -10.61
CA VAL A 475 5.66 -5.01 -10.18
C VAL A 475 5.93 -4.98 -8.68
N VAL A 476 5.34 -5.92 -7.95
CA VAL A 476 5.59 -6.13 -6.52
C VAL A 476 5.99 -7.59 -6.32
N LEU A 477 7.21 -7.81 -5.84
CA LEU A 477 7.76 -9.12 -5.48
C LEU A 477 7.80 -9.26 -3.96
N VAL A 478 7.17 -10.29 -3.42
CA VAL A 478 7.12 -10.58 -1.98
C VAL A 478 7.82 -11.91 -1.73
N LEU A 479 8.94 -11.90 -1.01
CA LEU A 479 9.67 -13.11 -0.66
C LEU A 479 9.01 -13.79 0.54
N LEU A 480 8.61 -15.05 0.38
CA LEU A 480 7.97 -15.84 1.45
C LEU A 480 8.99 -16.51 2.39
N LYS A 481 10.29 -16.30 2.13
CA LYS A 481 11.40 -16.66 3.00
C LYS A 481 12.62 -15.81 2.63
N GLU A 482 13.64 -15.82 3.49
CA GLU A 482 14.90 -15.12 3.23
C GLU A 482 15.54 -15.55 1.90
N ARG A 483 16.18 -14.59 1.21
CA ARG A 483 16.90 -14.81 -0.05
C ARG A 483 17.78 -16.05 -0.02
N GLN A 484 18.56 -16.21 1.04
CA GLN A 484 19.49 -17.33 1.20
C GLN A 484 18.76 -18.69 1.22
N LYS A 485 17.62 -18.77 1.92
CA LYS A 485 16.78 -19.97 1.97
C LYS A 485 16.17 -20.28 0.60
N ILE A 486 15.76 -19.26 -0.18
CA ILE A 486 15.30 -19.43 -1.56
C ILE A 486 16.42 -19.99 -2.45
N LYS A 487 17.61 -19.40 -2.38
CA LYS A 487 18.78 -19.83 -3.15
C LYS A 487 19.15 -21.29 -2.88
N GLU A 488 19.17 -21.69 -1.61
CA GLU A 488 19.42 -23.08 -1.21
C GLU A 488 18.34 -24.03 -1.71
N HIS A 489 17.07 -23.61 -1.61
CA HIS A 489 15.93 -24.41 -2.06
C HIS A 489 15.99 -24.66 -3.58
N PHE A 490 16.25 -23.61 -4.37
CA PHE A 490 16.40 -23.70 -5.81
C PHE A 490 17.60 -24.56 -6.23
N THR A 491 18.77 -24.38 -5.60
CA THR A 491 19.99 -25.14 -5.90
C THR A 491 19.82 -26.64 -5.62
N LYS A 492 19.15 -27.01 -4.51
CA LYS A 492 18.87 -28.41 -4.16
C LYS A 492 18.04 -29.12 -5.22
N ILE A 493 17.16 -28.40 -5.91
CA ILE A 493 16.26 -28.97 -6.93
C ILE A 493 16.96 -29.12 -8.28
N LEU A 494 17.80 -28.14 -8.66
CA LEU A 494 18.66 -28.25 -9.83
C LEU A 494 19.59 -29.47 -9.73
N ASN A 495 20.20 -29.69 -8.56
CA ASN A 495 21.10 -30.82 -8.31
C ASN A 495 20.39 -32.19 -8.27
N LYS A 496 19.07 -32.23 -8.04
CA LYS A 496 18.27 -33.48 -8.10
C LYS A 496 17.78 -33.81 -9.51
N SER A 497 17.77 -32.83 -10.40
CA SER A 497 17.29 -32.94 -11.78
C SER A 497 18.43 -33.15 -12.79
N SER A 498 19.68 -33.06 -12.33
CA SER A 498 20.92 -33.35 -13.06
C SER A 498 21.40 -34.76 -12.72
#